data_AF-A0A966R5Y7-F1
#
_entry.id   AF-A0A966R5Y7-F1
#
_cell.length_a   1.000
_cell.length_b   1.000
_cell.length_c   1.000
_cell.angle_alpha   90.00
_cell.angle_beta   90.00
_cell.angle_gamma   90.00
#
_symmetry.space_group_name_H-M   'P 1'
#
loop_
_entity.id
_entity.type
_entity.pdbx_description
1 polymer ?
#
loop_
_entity_poly.entity_id
_entity_poly.type
_entity_poly.pdbx_seq_one_letter_code
_entity_poly.pdbx_strand_id
1 'polypeptide(L)'
;MPAPDLMFEHGLDVKKGWFDMASLDYSAKLASTVTYDVPRGRVVHLSKENGKDVFLPGVSATGVAIFLLNGSTDADVSNPGTTAAGNFMHQAVSPSGKLSGLVATGGYEIATTEYVKTSGGSAVVYSPGDLLTAPTSGGAAVEGVLTKANAVQYVNPVCGVVSSGAAKNHNGVDTLSFWCVYLPAGTAATID
;
A
#
# COMPACT_ATOMS: atom_id res chain seq x y z
N MET A 1 -12.22 17.82 16.07
CA MET A 1 -12.31 16.56 15.30
C MET A 1 -11.84 16.89 13.89
N PRO A 2 -10.85 16.18 13.34
CA PRO A 2 -10.50 16.35 11.93
C PRO A 2 -11.75 16.08 11.07
N ALA A 3 -11.87 16.77 9.94
CA ALA A 3 -12.92 16.43 8.98
C ALA A 3 -12.71 14.99 8.50
N PRO A 4 -13.79 14.22 8.22
CA PRO A 4 -13.66 12.92 7.58
C PRO A 4 -12.96 13.06 6.22
N ASP A 5 -12.11 12.09 5.88
CA ASP A 5 -11.44 12.06 4.59
C ASP A 5 -12.46 11.94 3.46
N LEU A 6 -12.14 12.54 2.31
CA LEU A 6 -12.92 12.39 1.09
C LEU A 6 -12.60 11.05 0.42
N MET A 7 -13.60 10.43 -0.22
CA MET A 7 -13.48 9.08 -0.83
C MET A 7 -12.37 8.92 -1.90
N PHE A 8 -11.80 10.04 -2.36
CA PHE A 8 -10.75 10.10 -3.39
C PHE A 8 -9.37 10.49 -2.82
N GLU A 9 -9.25 10.81 -1.54
CA GLU A 9 -7.97 11.21 -0.94
C GLU A 9 -6.97 10.05 -0.81
N HIS A 10 -7.48 8.85 -0.52
CA HIS A 10 -6.70 7.62 -0.41
C HIS A 10 -7.12 6.63 -1.51
N GLY A 11 -6.21 6.31 -2.42
CA GLY A 11 -6.53 5.68 -3.70
C GLY A 11 -5.50 4.68 -4.18
N LEU A 12 -5.99 3.59 -4.78
CA LEU A 12 -5.21 2.71 -5.65
C LEU A 12 -5.99 2.52 -6.96
N ASP A 13 -5.44 3.02 -8.06
CA ASP A 13 -6.00 2.90 -9.39
C ASP A 13 -5.17 1.91 -10.20
N VAL A 14 -5.80 0.89 -10.76
CA VAL A 14 -5.11 -0.03 -11.68
C VAL A 14 -5.26 0.48 -13.10
N LYS A 15 -4.15 0.92 -13.70
CA LYS A 15 -4.15 1.44 -15.07
C LYS A 15 -4.19 0.33 -16.11
N LYS A 16 -3.48 -0.77 -15.85
CA LYS A 16 -3.37 -1.90 -16.79
C LYS A 16 -3.00 -3.21 -16.10
N GLY A 17 -3.38 -4.33 -16.73
CA GLY A 17 -2.99 -5.69 -16.33
C GLY A 17 -4.02 -6.40 -15.44
N TRP A 18 -5.01 -5.68 -14.94
CA TRP A 18 -6.15 -6.20 -14.17
C TRP A 18 -7.45 -5.83 -14.88
N PHE A 19 -8.47 -6.68 -15.00
CA PHE A 19 -8.67 -8.01 -14.43
C PHE A 19 -8.43 -9.11 -15.47
N ASP A 20 -7.52 -10.04 -15.17
CA ASP A 20 -7.25 -11.25 -15.97
C ASP A 20 -7.42 -12.49 -15.07
N MET A 21 -7.71 -13.67 -15.61
CA MET A 21 -7.85 -14.90 -14.83
C MET A 21 -6.56 -15.29 -14.08
N ALA A 22 -5.41 -14.80 -14.55
CA ALA A 22 -4.12 -14.99 -13.91
C ALA A 22 -3.75 -13.86 -12.93
N SER A 23 -4.67 -12.93 -12.62
CA SER A 23 -4.38 -11.86 -11.68
C SER A 23 -4.16 -12.44 -10.28
N LEU A 24 -3.00 -12.13 -9.70
CA LEU A 24 -2.68 -12.40 -8.30
C LEU A 24 -3.23 -11.29 -7.41
N ASP A 25 -4.22 -11.65 -6.61
CA ASP A 25 -4.69 -10.92 -5.45
C ASP A 25 -4.60 -11.79 -4.19
N TYR A 26 -4.55 -11.15 -3.02
CA TYR A 26 -4.53 -11.84 -1.74
C TYR A 26 -5.40 -11.11 -0.72
N SER A 27 -6.05 -11.86 0.17
CA SER A 27 -6.91 -11.31 1.22
C SER A 27 -6.53 -11.84 2.61
N ALA A 28 -6.23 -10.94 3.54
CA ALA A 28 -5.85 -11.24 4.92
C ALA A 28 -6.40 -10.19 5.89
N LYS A 29 -6.36 -10.49 7.19
CA LYS A 29 -6.67 -9.48 8.22
C LYS A 29 -5.46 -8.57 8.44
N LEU A 30 -5.68 -7.35 8.91
CA LEU A 30 -4.60 -6.53 9.45
C LEU A 30 -4.09 -7.17 10.75
N ALA A 31 -2.77 -7.20 10.96
CA ALA A 31 -2.20 -7.72 12.20
C ALA A 31 -2.67 -6.89 13.41
N SER A 32 -2.94 -7.53 14.54
CA SER A 32 -3.45 -6.85 15.74
C SER A 32 -2.45 -5.87 16.35
N THR A 33 -1.16 -6.01 16.02
CA THR A 33 -0.09 -5.10 16.42
C THR A 33 -0.14 -3.75 15.70
N VAL A 34 -0.89 -3.64 14.61
CA VAL A 34 -1.11 -2.38 13.90
C VAL A 34 -2.32 -1.69 14.52
N THR A 35 -2.06 -0.65 15.30
CA THR A 35 -3.08 0.04 16.12
C THR A 35 -3.58 1.35 15.50
N TYR A 36 -3.30 1.55 14.21
CA TYR A 36 -3.63 2.75 13.47
C TYR A 36 -4.31 2.40 12.13
N ASP A 37 -4.96 3.38 11.53
CA ASP A 37 -5.65 3.20 10.26
C ASP A 37 -4.66 3.08 9.11
N VAL A 38 -4.84 2.06 8.28
CA VAL A 38 -4.02 1.80 7.09
C VAL A 38 -4.85 2.14 5.85
N PRO A 39 -4.57 3.26 5.18
CA PRO A 39 -5.34 3.68 4.01
C PRO A 39 -5.20 2.72 2.83
N ARG A 40 -6.19 2.76 1.94
CA ARG A 40 -6.12 2.17 0.60
C ARG A 40 -4.87 2.67 -0.13
N GLY A 41 -4.24 1.80 -0.91
CA GLY A 41 -3.03 2.13 -1.68
C GLY A 41 -1.72 2.00 -0.91
N ARG A 42 -1.78 1.74 0.41
CA ARG A 42 -0.60 1.38 1.21
C ARG A 42 -0.02 0.04 0.76
N VAL A 43 1.30 -0.08 0.93
CA VAL A 43 2.03 -1.32 0.75
C VAL A 43 2.02 -2.11 2.05
N VAL A 44 1.71 -3.38 1.96
CA VAL A 44 1.80 -4.35 3.06
C VAL A 44 2.58 -5.59 2.61
N HIS A 45 2.94 -6.45 3.55
CA HIS A 45 3.45 -7.80 3.30
C HIS A 45 2.76 -8.80 4.22
N LEU A 46 2.89 -10.08 3.88
CA LEU A 46 2.36 -11.17 4.69
C LEU A 46 3.25 -11.48 5.89
N SER A 47 2.61 -11.70 7.03
CA SER A 47 3.22 -12.27 8.23
C SER A 47 2.27 -13.29 8.86
N LYS A 48 2.73 -13.97 9.91
CA LYS A 48 1.93 -14.92 10.69
C LYS A 48 1.62 -14.35 12.06
N GLU A 49 0.34 -14.37 12.42
CA GLU A 49 -0.13 -14.09 13.76
C GLU A 49 -1.05 -15.22 14.21
N ASN A 50 -0.69 -15.90 15.30
CA ASN A 50 -1.44 -17.06 15.81
C ASN A 50 -1.73 -18.12 14.73
N GLY A 51 -0.76 -18.37 13.84
CA GLY A 51 -0.84 -19.33 12.74
C GLY A 51 -1.66 -18.88 11.53
N LYS A 52 -2.25 -17.67 11.55
CA LYS A 52 -3.03 -17.13 10.44
C LYS A 52 -2.23 -16.07 9.68
N ASP A 53 -2.49 -15.96 8.39
CA ASP A 53 -1.93 -14.91 7.55
C ASP A 53 -2.54 -13.55 7.92
N VAL A 54 -1.67 -12.58 8.15
CA VAL A 54 -2.01 -11.18 8.44
C VAL A 54 -1.16 -10.24 7.60
N PHE A 55 -1.68 -9.04 7.37
CA PHE A 55 -0.95 -7.96 6.74
C PHE A 55 -0.23 -7.09 7.77
N LEU A 56 1.03 -6.80 7.47
CA LEU A 56 1.83 -5.77 8.14
C LEU A 56 2.24 -4.69 7.13
N PRO A 57 2.14 -3.39 7.48
CA PRO A 57 2.60 -2.29 6.63
C PRO A 57 4.08 -2.37 6.24
N GLY A 58 4.38 -1.90 5.03
CA GLY A 58 5.71 -1.90 4.44
C GLY A 58 6.05 -3.18 3.68
N VAL A 59 7.22 -3.20 3.07
CA VAL A 59 7.79 -4.38 2.40
C VAL A 59 8.97 -4.91 3.21
N SER A 60 8.92 -6.18 3.61
CA SER A 60 10.00 -6.82 4.34
C SER A 60 11.04 -7.42 3.40
N ALA A 61 12.21 -7.82 3.94
CA ALA A 61 13.34 -8.31 3.15
C ALA A 61 12.96 -9.40 2.14
N THR A 62 12.20 -10.40 2.58
CA THR A 62 11.74 -11.52 1.75
C THR A 62 10.22 -11.60 1.62
N GLY A 63 9.49 -10.66 2.21
CA GLY A 63 8.05 -10.57 2.07
C GLY A 63 7.68 -9.92 0.76
N VAL A 64 6.86 -10.61 -0.03
CA VAL A 64 6.30 -10.04 -1.26
C VAL A 64 5.36 -8.89 -0.90
N ALA A 65 5.56 -7.74 -1.54
CA ALA A 65 4.70 -6.58 -1.37
C ALA A 65 3.30 -6.84 -1.94
N ILE A 66 2.30 -6.27 -1.27
CA ILE A 66 0.89 -6.31 -1.65
C ILE A 66 0.36 -4.88 -1.56
N PHE A 67 -0.31 -4.41 -2.61
CA PHE A 67 -0.89 -3.08 -2.69
C PHE A 67 -2.37 -3.15 -2.31
N LEU A 68 -2.76 -2.46 -1.24
CA LEU A 68 -4.12 -2.56 -0.71
C LEU A 68 -5.15 -1.92 -1.65
N LEU A 69 -6.17 -2.71 -2.02
CA LEU A 69 -7.34 -2.26 -2.79
C LEU A 69 -8.38 -1.57 -1.91
N ASN A 70 -8.40 -1.88 -0.61
CA ASN A 70 -9.25 -1.29 0.40
C ASN A 70 -8.47 -0.96 1.67
N GLY A 71 -8.86 0.11 2.35
CA GLY A 71 -8.28 0.55 3.62
C GLY A 71 -8.86 -0.19 4.83
N SER A 72 -8.18 -0.13 5.97
CA SER A 72 -8.62 -0.83 7.19
C SER A 72 -9.94 -0.33 7.77
N THR A 73 -10.32 0.90 7.44
CA THR A 73 -11.54 1.57 7.90
C THR A 73 -12.63 1.63 6.84
N ASP A 74 -12.37 1.10 5.64
CA ASP A 74 -13.38 1.03 4.58
C ASP A 74 -14.53 0.12 5.02
N ALA A 75 -15.75 0.45 4.61
CA ALA A 75 -16.96 -0.21 5.10
C ALA A 75 -17.05 -1.71 4.78
N ASP A 76 -16.34 -2.16 3.74
CA ASP A 76 -16.20 -3.56 3.34
C ASP A 76 -15.18 -4.33 4.22
N VAL A 77 -14.34 -3.61 4.98
CA VAL A 77 -13.36 -4.15 5.93
C VAL A 77 -13.83 -4.01 7.38
N SER A 78 -14.39 -2.87 7.76
CA SER A 78 -14.76 -2.55 9.14
C SER A 78 -16.16 -1.93 9.23
N ASN A 79 -16.87 -2.27 10.29
CA ASN A 79 -18.14 -1.64 10.66
C ASN A 79 -18.06 -1.27 12.14
N PRO A 80 -17.75 0.01 12.47
CA PRO A 80 -17.53 0.42 13.85
C PRO A 80 -18.83 0.40 14.69
N GLY A 81 -20.01 0.34 14.06
CA GLY A 81 -21.33 0.29 14.73
C GLY A 81 -21.74 1.58 15.46
N THR A 82 -20.77 2.42 15.85
CA THR A 82 -20.97 3.73 16.46
C THR A 82 -19.96 4.75 15.91
N THR A 83 -20.33 6.03 15.93
CA THR A 83 -19.40 7.12 15.64
C THR A 83 -18.46 7.37 16.82
N ALA A 84 -17.41 8.18 16.64
CA ALA A 84 -16.54 8.62 17.73
C ALA A 84 -17.29 9.34 18.88
N ALA A 85 -18.49 9.89 18.60
CA ALA A 85 -19.36 10.51 19.60
C ALA A 85 -20.32 9.52 20.28
N GLY A 86 -20.22 8.22 19.98
CA GLY A 86 -21.08 7.17 20.54
C GLY A 86 -22.46 7.06 19.88
N ASN A 87 -22.72 7.80 18.81
CA ASN A 87 -24.00 7.71 18.10
C ASN A 87 -24.06 6.42 17.28
N PHE A 88 -25.20 5.73 17.33
CA PHE A 88 -25.44 4.54 16.52
C PHE A 88 -25.33 4.87 15.02
N MET A 89 -24.51 4.11 14.31
CA MET A 89 -24.36 4.21 12.86
C MET A 89 -24.90 2.93 12.24
N HIS A 90 -26.12 2.96 11.72
CA HIS A 90 -26.70 1.79 11.06
C HIS A 90 -26.10 1.63 9.67
N GLN A 91 -25.08 0.77 9.55
CA GLN A 91 -24.57 0.33 8.26
C GLN A 91 -24.90 -1.15 8.09
N ALA A 92 -25.77 -1.46 7.12
CA ALA A 92 -26.23 -2.81 6.82
C ALA A 92 -25.16 -3.62 6.05
N VAL A 93 -23.95 -3.66 6.59
CA VAL A 93 -22.80 -4.39 6.05
C VAL A 93 -22.19 -5.25 7.15
N SER A 94 -21.84 -6.49 6.81
CA SER A 94 -21.18 -7.45 7.70
C SER A 94 -19.77 -7.73 7.17
N PRO A 95 -18.80 -6.85 7.41
CA PRO A 95 -17.49 -6.99 6.81
C PRO A 95 -16.74 -8.17 7.44
N SER A 96 -15.90 -8.81 6.64
CA SER A 96 -15.13 -9.99 7.09
C SER A 96 -13.90 -9.64 7.94
N GLY A 97 -13.59 -8.34 8.08
CA GLY A 97 -12.36 -7.86 8.71
C GLY A 97 -11.11 -8.09 7.87
N LYS A 98 -11.26 -8.49 6.60
CA LYS A 98 -10.15 -8.74 5.69
C LYS A 98 -9.98 -7.58 4.74
N LEU A 99 -8.73 -7.19 4.54
CA LEU A 99 -8.31 -6.35 3.44
C LEU A 99 -7.97 -7.26 2.26
N SER A 100 -7.97 -6.66 1.07
CA SER A 100 -7.59 -7.28 -0.20
C SER A 100 -6.53 -6.41 -0.87
N GLY A 101 -5.69 -7.02 -1.68
CA GLY A 101 -4.67 -6.29 -2.42
C GLY A 101 -4.05 -7.06 -3.55
N LEU A 102 -3.39 -6.32 -4.44
CA LEU A 102 -2.70 -6.85 -5.60
C LEU A 102 -1.27 -7.22 -5.23
N VAL A 103 -0.83 -8.42 -5.62
CA VAL A 103 0.51 -8.91 -5.30
C VAL A 103 1.53 -8.31 -6.27
N ALA A 104 2.68 -7.83 -5.76
CA ALA A 104 3.70 -7.13 -6.54
C ALA A 104 4.40 -7.99 -7.62
N THR A 105 4.23 -9.30 -7.60
CA THR A 105 4.69 -10.20 -8.67
C THR A 105 3.73 -10.23 -9.86
N GLY A 106 2.54 -9.65 -9.75
CA GLY A 106 1.59 -9.51 -10.85
C GLY A 106 2.04 -8.45 -11.85
N GLY A 107 1.80 -8.69 -13.14
CA GLY A 107 2.14 -7.78 -14.23
C GLY A 107 1.16 -6.61 -14.38
N TYR A 108 1.16 -5.69 -13.42
CA TYR A 108 0.25 -4.54 -13.39
C TYR A 108 0.98 -3.20 -13.56
N GLU A 109 0.29 -2.24 -14.16
CA GLU A 109 0.56 -0.82 -13.92
C GLU A 109 -0.47 -0.29 -12.93
N ILE A 110 0.00 0.30 -11.84
CA ILE A 110 -0.85 0.86 -10.79
C ILE A 110 -0.45 2.30 -10.47
N ALA A 111 -1.40 3.06 -9.93
CA ALA A 111 -1.18 4.40 -9.41
C ALA A 111 -1.73 4.49 -7.99
N THR A 112 -0.92 5.01 -7.06
CA THR A 112 -1.32 5.17 -5.65
C THR A 112 -1.20 6.62 -5.18
N THR A 113 -2.07 7.02 -4.25
CA THR A 113 -1.94 8.27 -3.51
C THR A 113 -0.92 8.17 -2.37
N GLU A 114 -0.61 6.96 -1.92
CA GLU A 114 0.19 6.67 -0.73
C GLU A 114 1.68 6.61 -1.05
N TYR A 115 2.26 7.77 -1.35
CA TYR A 115 3.70 7.93 -1.60
C TYR A 115 4.26 9.19 -0.94
N VAL A 116 5.58 9.21 -0.74
CA VAL A 116 6.28 10.35 -0.14
C VAL A 116 6.34 11.49 -1.16
N LYS A 117 5.56 12.56 -0.92
CA LYS A 117 5.51 13.76 -1.75
C LYS A 117 6.65 14.75 -1.44
N THR A 118 7.09 14.79 -0.18
CA THR A 118 8.10 15.73 0.32
C THR A 118 9.07 15.00 1.24
N SER A 119 10.36 15.29 1.12
CA SER A 119 11.41 14.79 2.03
C SER A 119 12.41 15.90 2.34
N GLY A 120 12.77 16.06 3.61
CA GLY A 120 13.69 17.15 4.03
C GLY A 120 13.19 18.55 3.67
N GLY A 121 11.88 18.76 3.57
CA GLY A 121 11.26 20.04 3.18
C GLY A 121 11.22 20.32 1.66
N SER A 122 11.68 19.40 0.82
CA SER A 122 11.66 19.54 -0.65
C SER A 122 10.76 18.49 -1.30
N ALA A 123 10.10 18.86 -2.41
CA ALA A 123 9.31 17.93 -3.20
C ALA A 123 10.18 16.78 -3.73
N VAL A 124 9.68 15.55 -3.62
CA VAL A 124 10.35 14.37 -4.17
C VAL A 124 9.97 14.23 -5.64
N VAL A 125 10.97 14.27 -6.51
CA VAL A 125 10.78 14.01 -7.95
C VAL A 125 10.90 12.52 -8.21
N TYR A 126 9.91 11.91 -8.85
CA TYR A 126 9.93 10.51 -9.27
C TYR A 126 10.05 10.44 -10.79
N SER A 127 11.17 9.90 -11.28
CA SER A 127 11.42 9.74 -12.72
C SER A 127 11.18 8.29 -13.15
N PRO A 128 10.75 8.04 -14.40
CA PRO A 128 10.65 6.68 -14.93
C PRO A 128 11.94 5.89 -14.68
N GLY A 129 11.81 4.65 -14.18
CA GLY A 129 12.95 3.80 -13.81
C GLY A 129 13.44 3.94 -12.37
N ASP A 130 12.98 4.94 -11.61
CA ASP A 130 13.26 5.02 -10.16
C ASP A 130 12.68 3.78 -9.45
N LEU A 131 13.50 3.10 -8.66
CA LEU A 131 13.08 1.97 -7.83
C LEU A 131 12.26 2.45 -6.64
N LEU A 132 11.25 1.67 -6.25
CA LEU A 132 10.34 1.97 -5.15
C LEU A 132 10.41 0.91 -4.05
N THR A 133 10.36 1.37 -2.81
CA THR A 133 10.26 0.56 -1.60
C THR A 133 9.21 1.18 -0.65
N ALA A 134 8.94 0.51 0.46
CA ALA A 134 8.00 0.97 1.49
C ALA A 134 8.52 0.60 2.90
N PRO A 135 8.74 1.58 3.79
CA PRO A 135 9.27 1.31 5.13
C PRO A 135 8.33 0.42 5.97
N THR A 136 8.91 -0.42 6.82
CA THR A 136 8.21 -1.26 7.81
C THR A 136 8.26 -0.68 9.22
N SER A 137 8.81 0.53 9.39
CA SER A 137 8.91 1.23 10.67
C SER A 137 8.69 2.73 10.50
N GLY A 138 8.08 3.37 11.48
CA GLY A 138 7.87 4.82 11.53
C GLY A 138 6.41 5.24 11.79
N GLY A 139 5.53 4.29 12.07
CA GLY A 139 4.11 4.51 12.39
C GLY A 139 3.26 4.88 11.17
N ALA A 140 2.02 5.29 11.45
CA ALA A 140 0.96 5.54 10.46
C ALA A 140 1.35 6.48 9.31
N ALA A 141 2.22 7.47 9.56
CA ALA A 141 2.63 8.43 8.55
C ALA A 141 3.70 7.91 7.58
N VAL A 142 4.37 6.79 7.90
CA VAL A 142 5.58 6.33 7.19
C VAL A 142 5.46 4.90 6.70
N GLU A 143 4.90 4.01 7.52
CA GLU A 143 4.86 2.59 7.23
C GLU A 143 3.96 2.28 6.03
N GLY A 144 4.46 1.52 5.07
CA GLY A 144 3.71 1.20 3.85
C GLY A 144 3.53 2.36 2.86
N VAL A 145 4.10 3.54 3.12
CA VAL A 145 4.13 4.65 2.14
C VAL A 145 5.22 4.39 1.11
N LEU A 146 4.89 4.46 -0.18
CA LEU A 146 5.88 4.29 -1.24
C LEU A 146 6.91 5.42 -1.22
N THR A 147 8.17 5.04 -1.37
CA THR A 147 9.29 5.96 -1.46
C THR A 147 10.37 5.38 -2.34
N LYS A 148 11.16 6.26 -2.96
CA LYS A 148 12.40 5.85 -3.63
C LYS A 148 13.64 5.94 -2.73
N ALA A 149 13.46 6.44 -1.50
CA ALA A 149 14.56 6.58 -0.56
C ALA A 149 15.19 5.21 -0.25
N ASN A 150 16.49 5.11 -0.45
CA ASN A 150 17.26 3.88 -0.22
C ASN A 150 16.77 2.67 -1.04
N ALA A 151 16.09 2.86 -2.16
CA ALA A 151 15.68 1.75 -3.01
C ALA A 151 16.85 1.30 -3.88
N VAL A 152 17.60 0.30 -3.42
CA VAL A 152 18.68 -0.34 -4.17
C VAL A 152 18.33 -1.80 -4.40
N GLN A 153 18.31 -2.21 -5.67
CA GLN A 153 18.00 -3.59 -6.06
C GLN A 153 18.83 -4.60 -5.28
N TYR A 154 18.18 -5.65 -4.77
CA TYR A 154 18.81 -6.74 -4.00
C TYR A 154 19.56 -6.33 -2.72
N VAL A 155 19.55 -5.06 -2.33
CA VAL A 155 20.05 -4.58 -1.03
C VAL A 155 18.86 -4.21 -0.14
N ASN A 156 17.89 -3.51 -0.73
CA ASN A 156 16.64 -3.16 -0.11
C ASN A 156 15.51 -3.87 -0.86
N PRO A 157 14.42 -4.23 -0.15
CA PRO A 157 13.28 -4.83 -0.82
C PRO A 157 12.65 -3.79 -1.75
N VAL A 158 12.47 -4.16 -3.02
CA VAL A 158 11.85 -3.31 -4.05
C VAL A 158 10.48 -3.88 -4.39
N CYS A 159 9.46 -3.01 -4.42
CA CYS A 159 8.08 -3.37 -4.71
C CYS A 159 7.56 -2.75 -6.02
N GLY A 160 8.31 -1.88 -6.67
CA GLY A 160 7.90 -1.34 -7.96
C GLY A 160 8.96 -0.48 -8.62
N VAL A 161 8.67 -0.10 -9.86
CA VAL A 161 9.51 0.80 -10.66
C VAL A 161 8.63 1.88 -11.26
N VAL A 162 8.98 3.15 -11.06
CA VAL A 162 8.19 4.29 -11.56
C VAL A 162 8.00 4.17 -13.08
N SER A 163 6.74 4.32 -13.54
CA SER A 163 6.37 4.23 -14.95
C SER A 163 6.35 5.60 -15.61
N SER A 164 5.52 6.51 -15.10
CA SER A 164 5.31 7.86 -15.65
C SER A 164 5.52 8.99 -14.65
N GLY A 165 5.91 8.68 -13.41
CA GLY A 165 6.09 9.66 -12.33
C GLY A 165 4.79 10.04 -11.62
N ALA A 166 4.84 11.15 -10.88
CA ALA A 166 3.71 11.67 -10.12
C ALA A 166 2.86 12.64 -10.95
N ALA A 167 1.54 12.49 -10.92
CA ALA A 167 0.59 13.34 -11.60
C ALA A 167 -0.76 13.38 -10.88
N LYS A 168 -1.55 14.43 -11.15
CA LYS A 168 -2.94 14.51 -10.68
C LYS A 168 -3.81 13.50 -11.43
N ASN A 169 -4.59 12.73 -10.67
CA ASN A 169 -5.63 11.88 -11.24
C ASN A 169 -6.87 12.71 -11.65
N HIS A 170 -7.91 12.04 -12.13
CA HIS A 170 -9.15 12.67 -12.57
C HIS A 170 -9.93 13.41 -11.46
N ASN A 171 -9.60 13.16 -10.18
CA ASN A 171 -10.15 13.86 -9.02
C ASN A 171 -9.24 15.00 -8.52
N GLY A 172 -8.14 15.30 -9.21
CA GLY A 172 -7.19 16.34 -8.82
C GLY A 172 -6.22 15.95 -7.70
N VAL A 173 -6.22 14.67 -7.30
CA VAL A 173 -5.36 14.13 -6.24
C VAL A 173 -4.05 13.65 -6.84
N ASP A 174 -2.93 13.99 -6.20
CA ASP A 174 -1.62 13.56 -6.67
C ASP A 174 -1.43 12.05 -6.44
N THR A 175 -1.06 11.36 -7.51
CA THR A 175 -0.83 9.91 -7.55
C THR A 175 0.52 9.61 -8.18
N LEU A 176 1.20 8.56 -7.72
CA LEU A 176 2.42 8.04 -8.30
C LEU A 176 2.13 6.78 -9.11
N SER A 177 2.53 6.76 -10.38
CA SER A 177 2.32 5.62 -11.28
C SER A 177 3.58 4.77 -11.43
N PHE A 178 3.41 3.44 -11.36
CA PHE A 178 4.52 2.49 -11.37
C PHE A 178 4.10 1.09 -11.85
N TRP A 179 5.10 0.35 -12.33
CA TRP A 179 4.99 -1.08 -12.61
C TRP A 179 5.23 -1.88 -11.35
N CYS A 180 4.39 -2.87 -11.08
CA CYS A 180 4.60 -3.83 -10.00
C CYS A 180 5.84 -4.69 -10.31
N VAL A 181 6.77 -4.75 -9.36
CA VAL A 181 7.95 -5.60 -9.42
C VAL A 181 8.27 -6.07 -8.00
N TYR A 182 8.68 -7.32 -7.83
CA TYR A 182 9.21 -7.79 -6.56
C TYR A 182 10.69 -8.15 -6.69
N LEU A 183 11.56 -7.41 -6.00
CA LEU A 183 12.96 -7.79 -5.79
C LEU A 183 13.18 -7.96 -4.27
N PRO A 184 13.54 -9.17 -3.79
CA PRO A 184 13.86 -9.37 -2.39
C PRO A 184 15.12 -8.58 -2.02
N ALA A 185 15.23 -8.20 -0.75
CA ALA A 185 16.51 -7.80 -0.19
C ALA A 185 17.40 -9.03 0.00
N GLY A 186 18.68 -8.89 -0.29
CA GLY A 186 19.70 -9.88 -0.01
C GLY A 186 20.94 -9.22 0.57
N THR A 187 21.88 -10.04 1.03
CA THR A 187 23.28 -9.62 1.07
C THR A 187 23.76 -9.63 -0.37
N ALA A 188 24.28 -8.49 -0.85
CA ALA A 188 24.82 -8.37 -2.20
C ALA A 188 25.82 -9.51 -2.48
N ALA A 189 25.36 -10.57 -3.14
CA ALA A 189 26.28 -11.39 -3.91
C ALA A 189 26.61 -10.51 -5.11
N THR A 190 27.88 -10.13 -5.24
CA THR A 190 28.39 -9.60 -6.51
C THR A 190 27.99 -10.60 -7.59
N ILE A 191 27.07 -10.19 -8.46
CA ILE A 191 26.79 -10.88 -9.71
C ILE A 191 27.55 -10.05 -10.75
N ASP A 192 28.76 -10.50 -11.02
CA ASP A 192 29.61 -10.11 -12.14
C ASP A 192 28.98 -10.47 -13.49
#